data_AF-A0A0F9M2R6-F1
#
_entry.id   AF-A0A0F9M2R6-F1
#
_cell.length_a   1.000
_cell.length_b   1.000
_cell.length_c   1.000
_cell.angle_alpha   90.00
_cell.angle_beta   90.00
_cell.angle_gamma   90.00
#
_symmetry.space_group_name_H-M   'P 1'
#
loop_
_entity.id
_entity.type
_entity.pdbx_description
1 polymer ?
#
loop_
_entity_poly.entity_id
_entity_poly.type
_entity_poly.pdbx_seq_one_letter_code
_entity_poly.pdbx_strand_id
1 'polypeptide(L)'
;MANEFSEAIKTAFVSVEELLNGLLGDRSVPRNIKRVAQKSIDELHKEGESHGVLSSNVMYMVDDLATDPNIPFHARTTVYRIISILEKIKD
;
A
#
# COMPACT_ATOMS: atom_id res chain seq x y z
N MET A 1 14.03 10.59 -18.87
CA MET A 1 14.86 10.38 -17.67
C MET A 1 14.16 10.91 -16.41
N ALA A 2 14.30 12.18 -16.01
CA ALA A 2 13.67 12.67 -14.75
C ALA A 2 12.12 12.65 -14.77
N ASN A 3 11.51 12.95 -15.92
CA ASN A 3 10.06 12.98 -16.06
C ASN A 3 9.44 11.56 -16.05
N GLU A 4 10.13 10.57 -16.62
CA GLU A 4 9.66 9.18 -16.67
C GLU A 4 9.69 8.51 -15.30
N PHE A 5 10.69 8.83 -14.47
CA PHE A 5 10.78 8.31 -13.11
C PHE A 5 9.65 8.84 -12.22
N SER A 6 9.35 10.14 -12.31
CA SER A 6 8.22 10.76 -11.60
C SER A 6 6.89 10.13 -12.00
N GLU A 7 6.64 9.92 -13.30
CA GLU A 7 5.42 9.26 -13.78
C GLU A 7 5.32 7.78 -13.34
N ALA A 8 6.45 7.06 -13.28
CA ALA A 8 6.48 5.70 -12.77
C ALA A 8 6.10 5.62 -11.29
N ILE A 9 6.60 6.56 -10.46
CA ILE A 9 6.23 6.65 -9.03
C ILE A 9 4.74 6.93 -8.87
N LYS A 10 4.20 7.92 -9.60
CA LYS A 10 2.77 8.23 -9.57
C LYS A 10 1.92 7.02 -9.95
N THR A 11 2.31 6.32 -11.02
CA THR A 11 1.62 5.11 -11.47
C THR A 11 1.66 4.01 -10.40
N ALA A 12 2.79 3.85 -9.72
CA ALA A 12 2.94 2.91 -8.63
C ALA A 12 2.01 3.25 -7.45
N PHE A 13 1.94 4.53 -7.04
CA PHE A 13 1.06 4.97 -5.96
C PHE A 13 -0.42 4.78 -6.30
N VAL A 14 -0.84 5.14 -7.52
CA VAL A 14 -2.20 4.87 -8.00
C VAL A 14 -2.51 3.37 -7.96
N SER A 15 -1.59 2.53 -8.43
CA SER A 15 -1.78 1.07 -8.41
C SER A 15 -1.91 0.53 -6.97
N VAL A 16 -1.14 1.06 -6.03
CA VAL A 16 -1.23 0.67 -4.61
C VAL A 16 -2.54 1.12 -3.99
N GLU A 17 -2.97 2.36 -4.26
CA GLU A 17 -4.25 2.89 -3.80
C GLU A 17 -5.43 2.06 -4.32
N GLU A 18 -5.41 1.63 -5.59
CA GLU A 18 -6.42 0.72 -6.14
C GLU A 18 -6.47 -0.63 -5.40
N LEU A 19 -5.31 -1.22 -5.10
CA LEU A 19 -5.22 -2.48 -4.34
C LEU A 19 -5.76 -2.32 -2.92
N LEU A 20 -5.42 -1.23 -2.25
CA LEU A 20 -5.92 -0.91 -0.90
C LEU A 20 -7.44 -0.68 -0.89
N ASN A 21 -7.96 0.08 -1.87
CA ASN A 21 -9.40 0.27 -2.04
C ASN A 21 -10.12 -1.06 -2.34
N GLY A 22 -9.49 -1.98 -3.08
CA GLY A 22 -9.98 -3.34 -3.26
C GLY A 22 -10.17 -4.08 -1.93
N LEU A 23 -9.21 -3.98 -1.00
CA LEU A 23 -9.33 -4.56 0.35
C LEU A 23 -10.46 -3.91 1.16
N LEU A 24 -10.68 -2.60 1.03
CA LEU A 24 -11.77 -1.89 1.70
C LEU A 24 -13.15 -2.34 1.20
N GLY A 25 -13.30 -2.52 -0.11
CA GLY A 25 -14.54 -2.94 -0.76
C GLY A 25 -14.89 -4.41 -0.56
N ASP A 26 -13.91 -5.26 -0.26
CA ASP A 26 -14.09 -6.70 -0.14
C ASP A 26 -14.81 -7.10 1.17
N ARG A 27 -15.99 -7.71 1.07
CA ARG A 27 -16.79 -8.14 2.23
C ARG A 27 -16.17 -9.29 3.02
N SER A 28 -15.25 -10.04 2.43
CA SER A 28 -14.54 -11.14 3.07
C SER A 28 -13.37 -10.66 3.94
N VAL A 29 -12.95 -9.40 3.80
CA VAL A 29 -11.81 -8.84 4.55
C VAL A 29 -12.28 -8.32 5.93
N PRO A 30 -11.65 -8.77 7.03
CA PRO A 30 -11.94 -8.29 8.39
C PRO A 30 -11.74 -6.78 8.61
N ARG A 31 -12.49 -6.21 9.56
CA ARG A 31 -12.48 -4.76 9.86
C ARG A 31 -11.11 -4.22 10.27
N ASN A 32 -10.33 -4.99 11.02
CA ASN A 32 -9.00 -4.58 11.46
C ASN A 32 -8.05 -4.37 10.27
N ILE A 33 -8.13 -5.23 9.25
CA ILE A 33 -7.35 -5.13 8.02
C ILE A 33 -7.80 -3.92 7.20
N LYS A 34 -9.11 -3.73 7.06
CA LYS A 34 -9.66 -2.54 6.39
C LYS A 34 -9.21 -1.23 7.05
N ARG A 35 -9.17 -1.19 8.38
CA ARG A 35 -8.70 -0.01 9.12
C ARG A 35 -7.24 0.33 8.78
N VAL A 36 -6.38 -0.68 8.64
CA VAL A 36 -4.98 -0.44 8.24
C VAL A 36 -4.92 -0.02 6.77
N ALA A 37 -5.67 -0.68 5.89
CA ALA A 37 -5.72 -0.30 4.47
C ALA A 37 -6.16 1.16 4.26
N GLN A 38 -7.15 1.64 5.02
CA GLN A 38 -7.55 3.05 5.00
C GLN A 38 -6.41 3.97 5.47
N LYS A 39 -5.75 3.64 6.57
CA LYS A 39 -4.60 4.43 7.06
C LYS A 39 -3.45 4.47 6.05
N SER A 40 -3.22 3.38 5.33
CA SER A 40 -2.21 3.32 4.28
C SER A 40 -2.56 4.22 3.09
N ILE A 41 -3.85 4.34 2.73
CA ILE A 41 -4.30 5.33 1.73
C ILE A 41 -4.05 6.73 2.24
N ASP A 42 -4.44 7.03 3.48
CA ASP A 42 -4.24 8.36 4.08
C ASP A 42 -2.74 8.73 4.12
N GLU A 43 -1.86 7.76 4.39
CA GLU A 43 -0.41 7.94 4.37
C GLU A 43 0.12 8.24 2.96
N LEU A 44 -0.35 7.56 1.91
CA LEU A 44 0.08 7.84 0.52
C LEU A 44 -0.20 9.28 0.08
N HIS A 45 -1.23 9.91 0.64
CA HIS A 45 -1.65 11.28 0.32
C HIS A 45 -1.04 12.33 1.26
N LYS A 46 -0.17 11.93 2.20
CA LYS A 46 0.44 12.85 3.15
C LYS A 46 1.40 13.80 2.46
N GLU A 47 1.19 15.10 2.65
CA GLU A 47 2.02 16.15 2.08
C GLU A 47 3.29 16.38 2.92
N GLY A 48 4.36 16.85 2.28
CA GLY A 48 5.61 17.28 2.94
C GLY A 48 6.64 16.17 3.19
N GLU A 49 6.32 14.92 2.84
CA GLU A 49 7.24 13.78 2.91
C GLU A 49 7.76 13.41 1.50
N SER A 50 8.91 12.74 1.43
CA SER A 50 9.41 12.18 0.17
C SER A 50 8.64 10.91 -0.22
N HIS A 51 8.61 10.59 -1.51
CA HIS A 51 7.97 9.34 -1.98
C HIS A 51 8.61 8.10 -1.36
N GLY A 52 9.92 8.10 -1.08
CA GLY A 52 10.60 7.01 -0.39
C GLY A 52 10.13 6.85 1.06
N VAL A 53 9.94 7.96 1.78
CA VAL A 53 9.40 7.95 3.16
C VAL A 53 7.96 7.44 3.17
N LEU A 54 7.10 7.96 2.30
CA LEU A 54 5.70 7.51 2.19
C LEU A 54 5.61 6.01 1.88
N SER A 55 6.41 5.54 0.91
CA SER A 55 6.48 4.13 0.53
C SER A 55 6.90 3.25 1.71
N SER A 56 7.92 3.68 2.46
CA SER A 56 8.44 2.96 3.64
C SER A 56 7.39 2.86 4.75
N ASN A 57 6.68 3.94 5.03
CA ASN A 57 5.63 3.98 6.05
C ASN A 57 4.47 3.05 5.68
N VAL A 58 4.02 3.07 4.43
CA VAL A 58 2.95 2.19 3.95
C VAL A 58 3.38 0.73 3.98
N MET A 59 4.59 0.40 3.53
CA MET A 59 5.12 -0.97 3.61
C MET A 59 5.13 -1.48 5.05
N TYR A 60 5.60 -0.68 6.00
CA TYR A 60 5.59 -1.03 7.43
C TYR A 60 4.17 -1.30 7.95
N MET A 61 3.21 -0.44 7.59
CA MET A 61 1.81 -0.62 8.01
C MET A 61 1.19 -1.91 7.49
N VAL A 62 1.42 -2.27 6.22
CA VAL A 62 0.77 -3.42 5.60
C VAL A 62 1.51 -4.73 5.89
N ASP A 63 2.81 -4.71 6.16
CA ASP A 63 3.57 -5.92 6.51
C ASP A 63 3.01 -6.63 7.75
N ASP A 64 2.60 -5.86 8.76
CA ASP A 64 1.91 -6.39 9.94
C ASP A 64 0.64 -7.17 9.57
N LEU A 65 -0.10 -6.76 8.54
CA LEU A 65 -1.29 -7.47 8.05
C LEU A 65 -0.96 -8.83 7.48
N ALA A 66 0.20 -8.97 6.84
CA ALA A 66 0.67 -10.23 6.28
C ALA A 66 1.03 -11.25 7.35
N THR A 67 1.02 -10.89 8.64
CA THR A 67 1.21 -11.82 9.77
C THR A 67 -0.08 -12.12 10.53
N ASP A 68 -1.18 -11.39 10.24
CA ASP A 68 -2.45 -11.58 10.93
C ASP A 68 -2.98 -13.02 10.71
N PRO A 69 -3.42 -13.73 11.77
CA PRO A 69 -3.96 -15.09 11.63
C PRO A 69 -5.32 -15.13 10.93
N ASN A 70 -6.07 -14.02 10.91
CA ASN A 70 -7.42 -13.92 10.36
C ASN A 70 -7.46 -13.30 8.95
N ILE A 71 -6.33 -12.89 8.38
CA ILE A 71 -6.30 -12.36 7.00
C ILE A 71 -6.65 -13.45 5.98
N PRO A 72 -7.62 -13.20 5.07
CA PRO A 72 -7.88 -14.09 3.96
C PRO A 72 -6.66 -14.28 3.06
N PHE A 73 -6.52 -15.47 2.46
CA PHE A 73 -5.35 -15.80 1.63
C PHE A 73 -5.14 -14.81 0.49
N HIS A 74 -6.20 -14.44 -0.23
CA HIS A 74 -6.10 -13.47 -1.34
C HIS A 74 -5.70 -12.08 -0.85
N ALA A 75 -6.18 -11.64 0.32
CA ALA A 75 -5.79 -10.37 0.90
C ALA A 75 -4.31 -10.36 1.30
N ARG A 76 -3.78 -11.48 1.81
CA ARG A 76 -2.34 -11.63 2.11
C ARG A 76 -1.50 -11.51 0.84
N THR A 77 -1.92 -12.14 -0.26
CA THR A 77 -1.26 -11.98 -1.56
C THR A 77 -1.29 -10.54 -2.06
N THR A 78 -2.42 -9.83 -1.87
CA THR A 78 -2.52 -8.40 -2.20
C THR A 78 -1.53 -7.55 -1.39
N VAL A 79 -1.38 -7.84 -0.10
CA VAL A 79 -0.39 -7.15 0.75
C VAL A 79 1.03 -7.34 0.22
N TYR A 80 1.44 -8.56 -0.10
CA TYR A 80 2.78 -8.78 -0.67
C TYR A 80 2.97 -8.06 -2.01
N ARG A 81 1.93 -8.02 -2.85
CA ARG A 81 1.96 -7.26 -4.10
C ARG A 81 2.18 -5.77 -3.86
N ILE A 82 1.50 -5.18 -2.86
CA ILE A 82 1.69 -3.78 -2.47
C ILE A 82 3.15 -3.54 -2.07
N ILE A 83 3.70 -4.38 -1.19
CA ILE A 83 5.09 -4.27 -0.74
C ILE A 83 6.06 -4.33 -1.94
N SER A 84 5.90 -5.30 -2.84
CA SER A 84 6.77 -5.43 -4.02
C SER A 84 6.71 -4.25 -5.00
N ILE A 85 5.60 -3.51 -5.03
CA ILE A 85 5.48 -2.28 -5.83
C ILE A 85 6.25 -1.15 -5.16
N LEU A 86 6.03 -0.95 -3.85
CA LEU A 86 6.60 0.14 -3.08
C LEU A 86 8.11 0.01 -2.82
N GLU A 87 8.62 -1.21 -2.72
CA GLU A 87 10.05 -1.47 -2.45
C GLU A 87 10.99 -0.87 -3.51
N LYS A 88 10.48 -0.63 -4.72
CA LYS A 88 11.21 -0.03 -5.84
C LYS A 88 11.34 1.49 -5.74
N ILE A 89 10.59 2.13 -4.84
CA ILE A 89 10.55 3.58 -4.68
C ILE A 89 11.51 3.95 -3.55
N LYS A 90 12.56 4.67 -3.91
CA LYS A 90 13.61 5.14 -3.01
C LYS A 90 13.94 6.59 -3.37
N ASP A 91 14.44 7.33 -2.39
CA ASP A 91 14.94 8.69 -2.59
C ASP A 91 16.28 8.73 -3.32
#